data_AF-Q5K456-F1
#
_entry.id   AF-Q5K456-F1
#
_cell.length_a   1.000
_cell.length_b   1.000
_cell.length_c   1.000
_cell.angle_alpha   90.00
_cell.angle_beta   90.00
_cell.angle_gamma   90.00
#
_symmetry.space_group_name_H-M   'P 1'
#
loop_
_entity.id
_entity.type
_entity.pdbx_description
1 polymer ?
#
loop_
_entity_poly.entity_id
_entity_poly.type
_entity_poly.pdbx_seq_one_letter_code
_entity_poly.pdbx_strand_id
1 'polypeptide(L)'
;WDCSSDSMGKYCAAVRKLEDKFEGLEFHHVERDRNTAVDVLSKLGSSRAQVPPGVFVQEILQPSISMDQTEECNIIDQPESDSDDWRRPIIKYIKNEEEPDDKNSAERIARQS
;
A
#
# COMPACT_ATOMS: atom_id res chain seq x y z
N TRP A 1 7.24 -18.96 -2.30
CA TRP A 1 6.75 -17.71 -2.92
C TRP A 1 5.98 -18.08 -4.16
N ASP A 2 4.76 -17.56 -4.30
CA ASP A 2 3.97 -17.75 -5.50
C ASP A 2 3.84 -16.41 -6.23
N CYS A 3 4.22 -16.36 -7.50
CA CYS A 3 4.15 -15.15 -8.34
C CYS A 3 2.74 -14.97 -8.95
N SER A 4 1.73 -15.63 -8.37
CA SER A 4 0.36 -15.69 -8.89
C SER A 4 -0.42 -14.38 -8.80
N SER A 5 0.00 -13.41 -7.97
CA SER A 5 -0.61 -12.07 -8.00
C SER A 5 0.01 -11.21 -9.10
N ASP A 6 -0.81 -10.44 -9.81
CA ASP A 6 -0.38 -9.55 -10.89
C ASP A 6 0.76 -8.61 -10.46
N SER A 7 0.66 -8.09 -9.22
CA SER A 7 1.69 -7.23 -8.64
C SER A 7 3.00 -7.98 -8.33
N MET A 8 2.95 -9.20 -7.76
CA MET A 8 4.16 -9.96 -7.42
C MET A 8 4.86 -10.50 -8.67
N GLY A 9 4.11 -10.85 -9.71
CA GLY A 9 4.65 -11.30 -11.00
C GLY A 9 5.63 -10.30 -11.62
N LYS A 10 5.34 -8.99 -11.53
CA LYS A 10 6.21 -7.92 -12.04
C LYS A 10 7.56 -7.89 -11.32
N TYR A 11 7.57 -8.03 -9.99
CA TYR A 11 8.81 -8.13 -9.22
C TYR A 11 9.58 -9.41 -9.53
N CYS A 12 8.90 -10.56 -9.62
CA CYS A 12 9.53 -11.82 -10.01
C CYS A 12 10.24 -11.70 -11.38
N ALA A 13 9.59 -11.07 -12.36
CA ALA A 13 10.18 -10.84 -13.69
C ALA A 13 11.43 -9.95 -13.63
N ALA A 14 11.39 -8.89 -12.82
CA ALA A 14 12.55 -8.01 -12.65
C ALA A 14 13.73 -8.72 -11.97
N VAL A 15 13.47 -9.53 -10.93
CA VAL A 15 14.50 -10.34 -10.26
C VAL A 15 15.11 -11.35 -11.23
N ARG A 16 14.31 -12.04 -12.04
CA ARG A 16 14.81 -12.95 -13.08
C ARG A 16 15.71 -12.25 -14.11
N LYS A 17 15.35 -11.04 -14.55
CA LYS A 17 16.21 -10.24 -15.45
C LYS A 17 17.54 -9.83 -14.80
N LEU A 18 17.57 -9.68 -13.47
CA LEU A 18 18.79 -9.40 -12.72
C LEU A 18 19.63 -10.67 -12.52
N GLU A 19 18.99 -11.82 -12.34
CA GLU A 19 19.62 -13.13 -12.17
C GLU A 19 20.54 -13.48 -13.34
N ASP A 20 20.21 -13.10 -14.58
CA ASP A 20 21.06 -13.28 -15.77
C ASP A 20 22.49 -12.69 -15.64
N LYS A 21 22.70 -11.79 -14.67
CA LYS A 21 24.00 -11.15 -14.40
C LYS A 21 24.83 -11.87 -13.32
N PHE A 22 24.28 -12.92 -12.71
CA PHE A 22 24.90 -13.69 -11.64
C PHE A 22 24.96 -15.16 -12.02
N GLU A 23 25.84 -15.93 -11.39
CA GLU A 23 25.97 -17.38 -11.64
C GLU A 23 24.76 -18.18 -11.11
N GLY A 24 24.02 -17.60 -10.17
CA GLY A 24 22.80 -18.17 -9.60
C GLY A 24 22.31 -17.33 -8.42
N LEU A 25 21.08 -17.63 -7.97
CA LEU A 25 20.42 -16.96 -6.85
C LEU A 25 20.02 -17.97 -5.78
N GLU A 26 20.41 -17.71 -4.53
CA GLU A 26 20.07 -18.56 -3.39
C GLU A 26 19.36 -17.72 -2.31
N PHE A 27 18.38 -18.32 -1.65
CA PHE A 27 17.60 -17.67 -0.59
C PHE A 27 17.77 -18.42 0.73
N HIS A 28 18.30 -17.73 1.74
CA HIS A 28 18.37 -18.24 3.11
C HIS A 28 17.32 -17.57 3.98
N HIS A 29 16.55 -18.39 4.70
CA HIS A 29 15.64 -17.85 5.70
C HIS A 29 16.42 -17.41 6.94
N VAL A 30 16.21 -16.16 7.36
CA VAL A 30 16.78 -15.59 8.58
C VAL A 30 15.63 -15.13 9.47
N GLU A 31 15.66 -15.54 10.74
CA GLU A 31 14.69 -15.10 11.75
C GLU A 31 14.71 -13.58 11.88
N ARG A 32 13.53 -12.98 12.13
CA ARG A 32 13.37 -11.53 12.16
C ARG A 32 14.31 -10.85 13.16
N ASP A 33 14.46 -11.43 14.34
CA ASP A 33 15.32 -10.89 15.41
C ASP A 33 16.81 -10.91 15.04
N ARG A 34 17.18 -11.73 14.07
CA ARG A 34 18.55 -11.84 13.54
C ARG A 34 18.77 -10.98 12.29
N ASN A 35 17.73 -10.35 11.76
CA ASN A 35 17.78 -9.46 10.60
C ASN A 35 17.56 -7.97 10.98
N THR A 36 17.93 -7.59 12.20
CA THR A 36 17.68 -6.25 12.76
C THR A 36 18.25 -5.13 11.90
N ALA A 37 19.41 -5.35 11.26
CA ALA A 37 20.04 -4.34 10.40
C ALA A 37 19.14 -3.93 9.22
N VAL A 38 18.49 -4.90 8.57
CA VAL A 38 17.56 -4.63 7.45
C VAL A 38 16.30 -3.92 7.94
N ASP A 39 15.77 -4.29 9.11
CA ASP A 39 14.62 -3.63 9.73
C ASP A 39 14.92 -2.16 10.08
N VAL A 40 16.13 -1.87 10.60
CA VAL A 40 16.61 -0.49 10.85
C VAL A 40 16.70 0.32 9.56
N LEU A 41 17.27 -0.25 8.48
CA LEU A 41 17.34 0.43 7.18
C LEU A 41 15.95 0.68 6.57
N SER A 42 15.04 -0.29 6.68
CA SER A 42 13.66 -0.15 6.21
C SER A 42 12.94 0.96 6.95
N LYS A 43 13.10 1.05 8.28
CA LYS A 43 12.56 2.14 9.11
C LYS A 43 13.17 3.48 8.77
N LEU A 44 14.47 3.55 8.50
CA LEU A 44 15.13 4.80 8.08
C LEU A 44 14.52 5.32 6.76
N GLY A 45 14.32 4.43 5.78
CA GLY A 45 13.70 4.77 4.50
C GLY A 45 12.23 5.19 4.63
N SER A 46 11.43 4.45 5.41
CA SER A 46 9.98 4.72 5.55
C SER A 46 9.67 5.95 6.39
N SER A 47 10.47 6.21 7.44
CA SER A 47 10.31 7.39 8.28
C SER A 47 10.83 8.68 7.65
N ARG A 48 11.61 8.58 6.55
CA ARG A 48 12.33 9.71 5.93
C ARG A 48 13.12 10.51 6.97
N ALA A 49 13.62 9.83 8.01
CA ALA A 49 14.35 10.45 9.10
C ALA A 49 15.73 10.96 8.64
N GLN A 50 16.35 11.81 9.45
CA GLN A 50 17.65 12.37 9.14
C GLN A 50 18.70 11.26 9.00
N VAL A 51 19.36 11.23 7.85
CA VAL A 51 20.38 10.25 7.53
C VAL A 51 21.66 10.58 8.31
N PRO A 52 22.28 9.60 9.00
CA PRO A 52 23.53 9.83 9.71
C PRO A 52 24.68 10.29 8.78
N PRO A 53 25.63 11.10 9.27
CA PRO A 53 26.80 11.50 8.49
C PRO A 53 27.59 10.29 7.99
N GLY A 54 28.00 10.30 6.72
CA GLY A 54 28.77 9.22 6.10
C GLY A 54 27.93 8.08 5.49
N VAL A 55 26.60 8.14 5.59
CA VAL A 55 25.69 7.20 4.91
C VAL A 55 25.22 7.80 3.58
N PHE A 56 25.46 7.09 2.48
CA PHE A 56 24.95 7.48 1.17
C PHE A 56 23.50 7.02 1.00
N VAL A 57 22.62 7.95 0.64
CA VAL A 57 21.23 7.65 0.32
C VAL A 57 20.94 8.08 -1.10
N GLN A 58 20.46 7.12 -1.90
CA GLN A 58 19.95 7.38 -3.23
C GLN A 58 18.43 7.52 -3.14
N GLU A 59 17.92 8.72 -3.39
CA GLU A 59 16.48 8.94 -3.54
C GLU A 59 16.07 8.61 -4.98
N ILE A 60 15.15 7.65 -5.13
CA ILE A 60 14.62 7.25 -6.43
C ILE A 60 13.26 7.93 -6.59
N LEU A 61 13.16 8.87 -7.54
CA LEU A 61 11.94 9.66 -7.77
C LEU A 61 10.88 8.90 -8.59
N GLN A 62 11.28 7.84 -9.29
CA GLN A 62 10.40 7.01 -10.12
C GLN A 62 10.27 5.60 -9.51
N PRO A 63 9.10 4.96 -9.59
CA PRO A 63 8.94 3.58 -9.14
C PRO A 63 9.97 2.65 -9.81
N SER A 64 10.62 1.79 -9.03
CA SER A 64 11.60 0.83 -9.56
C SER A 64 10.96 -0.24 -10.45
N ILE A 65 9.66 -0.47 -10.29
CA ILE A 65 8.83 -1.32 -11.14
C ILE A 65 7.65 -0.47 -11.58
N SER A 66 7.50 -0.29 -12.90
CA SER A 66 6.30 0.31 -13.47
C SER A 66 5.12 -0.59 -13.16
N MET A 67 4.32 -0.20 -12.17
CA MET A 67 2.94 -0.66 -12.09
C MET A 67 2.21 0.17 -13.14
N ASP A 68 1.92 -0.40 -14.30
CA ASP A 68 1.04 0.25 -15.27
C ASP A 68 -0.17 0.78 -14.50
N GLN A 69 -0.37 2.10 -14.54
CA GLN A 69 -1.40 2.77 -13.78
C GLN A 69 -2.77 2.27 -14.26
N THR A 70 -3.39 1.34 -13.55
CA THR A 70 -4.85 1.31 -13.31
C THR A 70 -5.14 0.36 -12.15
N GLU A 71 -4.70 0.73 -10.96
CA GLU A 71 -5.61 0.63 -9.83
C GLU A 71 -5.59 2.00 -9.18
N GLU A 72 -6.41 2.89 -9.74
CA GLU A 72 -7.05 3.86 -8.87
C GLU A 72 -7.63 3.06 -7.71
N CYS A 73 -7.02 3.14 -6.52
CA CYS A 73 -7.66 2.74 -5.27
C CYS A 73 -8.90 3.61 -4.96
N ASN A 74 -9.50 4.26 -5.96
CA ASN A 74 -10.66 5.14 -5.88
C ASN A 74 -11.90 4.57 -6.58
N ILE A 75 -11.81 3.45 -7.29
CA ILE A 75 -13.02 2.77 -7.77
C ILE A 75 -13.25 1.56 -6.88
N ILE A 76 -13.95 1.83 -5.77
CA ILE A 76 -14.87 0.81 -5.25
C ILE A 76 -15.83 0.59 -6.42
N ASP A 77 -15.63 -0.48 -7.20
CA ASP A 77 -16.67 -1.03 -8.05
C ASP A 77 -17.82 -1.35 -7.11
N GLN A 78 -18.75 -0.40 -7.01
CA GLN A 78 -19.85 -0.45 -6.08
C GLN A 78 -20.89 -1.33 -6.77
N PRO A 79 -21.12 -2.58 -6.31
CA PRO A 79 -22.29 -3.30 -6.76
C PRO A 79 -23.51 -2.46 -6.42
N GLU A 80 -24.48 -2.42 -7.34
CA GLU A 80 -25.73 -1.67 -7.16
C GLU A 80 -26.33 -1.96 -5.78
N SER A 81 -26.35 -0.89 -4.98
CA SER A 81 -27.09 -0.66 -3.73
C SER A 81 -28.00 -1.80 -3.26
N ASP A 82 -27.49 -2.65 -2.36
CA ASP A 82 -28.36 -3.31 -1.40
C ASP A 82 -29.07 -2.25 -0.56
N SER A 83 -30.36 -2.46 -0.28
CA SER A 83 -31.19 -1.52 0.49
C SER A 83 -30.62 -1.21 1.88
N ASP A 84 -29.77 -2.10 2.40
CA ASP A 84 -29.17 -2.06 3.73
C ASP A 84 -27.68 -1.62 3.72
N ASP A 85 -27.24 -0.92 2.67
CA ASP A 85 -25.89 -0.35 2.64
C ASP A 85 -25.75 0.79 3.68
N TRP A 86 -25.08 0.49 4.79
CA TRP A 86 -24.79 1.42 5.88
C TRP A 86 -24.00 2.66 5.45
N ARG A 87 -23.41 2.68 4.24
CA ARG A 87 -22.69 3.85 3.69
C ARG A 87 -23.62 4.89 3.08
N ARG A 88 -24.87 4.55 2.76
CA ARG A 88 -25.86 5.48 2.16
C ARG A 88 -25.98 6.81 2.92
N PRO A 89 -26.16 6.84 4.26
CA PRO A 89 -26.24 8.12 4.99
C PRO A 89 -24.94 8.94 4.92
N ILE A 90 -23.78 8.27 4.92
CA ILE A 90 -22.46 8.92 4.86
C ILE A 90 -22.25 9.57 3.48
N ILE A 91 -22.54 8.83 2.41
CA ILE A 91 -22.40 9.34 1.04
C ILE A 91 -23.37 10.49 0.78
N LYS A 92 -24.60 10.39 1.29
CA LYS A 92 -25.62 11.46 1.15
C LYS A 92 -25.20 12.74 1.87
N TYR A 93 -24.63 12.63 3.07
CA TYR A 93 -24.07 13.77 3.78
C TYR A 93 -22.93 14.44 3.01
N ILE A 94 -21.97 13.66 2.50
CA ILE A 94 -20.82 14.21 1.75
C ILE A 94 -21.26 14.89 0.45
N LYS A 95 -22.25 14.34 -0.25
CA LYS A 95 -22.68 14.87 -1.55
C LYS A 95 -23.70 16.00 -1.45
N ASN A 96 -24.59 15.94 -0.46
CA ASN A 96 -25.78 16.79 -0.39
C ASN A 96 -25.90 17.59 0.92
N GLU A 97 -24.94 17.44 1.85
CA GLU A 97 -24.95 18.06 3.19
C GLU A 97 -26.21 17.73 4.04
N GLU A 98 -26.92 16.67 3.68
CA GLU A 98 -28.16 16.27 4.33
C GLU A 98 -27.88 15.36 5.52
N GLU A 99 -28.37 15.76 6.71
CA GLU A 99 -28.19 15.00 7.96
C GLU A 99 -29.07 13.73 7.96
N PRO A 100 -28.54 12.57 8.41
CA PRO A 100 -29.34 11.35 8.51
C PRO A 100 -30.48 11.47 9.54
N ASP A 101 -31.63 10.86 9.24
CA ASP A 101 -32.80 10.83 10.13
C ASP A 101 -32.57 10.03 11.42
N ASP A 102 -31.69 9.02 11.36
CA ASP A 102 -31.30 8.23 12.53
C ASP A 102 -30.18 8.90 13.33
N LYS A 103 -30.48 9.17 14.60
CA LYS A 103 -29.58 9.85 15.55
C LYS A 103 -28.24 9.14 15.72
N ASN A 104 -28.20 7.80 15.69
CA ASN A 104 -26.95 7.05 15.84
C ASN A 104 -26.06 7.24 14.61
N SER A 105 -26.66 7.19 13.42
CA SER A 105 -25.99 7.42 12.15
C SER A 105 -25.45 8.85 12.03
N ALA A 106 -26.21 9.86 12.46
CA ALA A 106 -25.77 11.25 12.50
C ALA A 106 -24.57 11.46 13.45
N GLU A 107 -24.61 10.90 14.66
CA GLU A 107 -23.55 11.03 15.66
C GLU A 107 -22.24 10.35 15.20
N ARG A 108 -22.33 9.26 14.45
CA ARG A 108 -21.16 8.57 13.87
C ARG A 108 -20.46 9.39 12.79
N ILE A 109 -21.22 10.09 11.95
CA ILE A 109 -20.67 10.95 10.89
C ILE A 109 -20.00 12.19 11.50
N ALA A 110 -20.67 12.85 12.46
CA ALA A 110 -20.16 14.07 13.08
C ALA A 110 -18.88 13.88 13.91
N ARG A 111 -18.64 12.68 14.46
CA ARG A 111 -17.42 12.37 15.23
C ARG A 111 -16.17 12.19 14.38
N GLN A 112 -16.32 12.01 13.07
CA GLN A 112 -15.25 11.62 12.17
C GLN A 112 -14.87 12.70 11.14
N SER A 113 -15.53 13.87 11.23
CA SER A 113 -15.15 15.12 10.54
C SER A 113 -14.28 16.03 11.40
#